data_AF-G1P6E1-F1
#
_entry.id   AF-G1P6E1-F1
#
_cell.length_a   1.000
_cell.length_b   1.000
_cell.length_c   1.000
_cell.angle_alpha   90.00
_cell.angle_beta   90.00
_cell.angle_gamma   90.00
#
_symmetry.space_group_name_H-M   'P 1'
#
loop_
_entity.id
_entity.type
_entity.pdbx_description
1 polymer ?
#
loop_
_entity_poly.entity_id
_entity_poly.type
_entity_poly.pdbx_seq_one_letter_code
_entity_poly.pdbx_strand_id
1 'polypeptide(L)' 'MSAKMSPNELKSIFEKYAAKEGDPNQLSKEELRLLIQTEFPSLLKGPNTLEDLFKELDKNGDGEVSFEEFQGLLNKLSQ' A
#
# COMPACT_ATOMS: atom_id res chain seq x y z
N MET A 1 14.95 -4.44 14.03
CA MET A 1 14.19 -5.57 13.45
C MET A 1 13.72 -5.12 12.08
N SER A 2 14.45 -5.48 11.02
CA SER A 2 14.05 -5.13 9.65
C SER A 2 12.91 -6.05 9.27
N ALA A 3 11.70 -5.53 9.16
CA ALA A 3 10.53 -6.29 8.74
C ALA A 3 10.69 -6.69 7.27
N LYS A 4 11.35 -7.83 7.02
CA LYS A 4 11.34 -8.49 5.71
C LYS A 4 10.01 -9.25 5.60
N MET A 5 8.91 -8.55 5.31
CA MET A 5 7.69 -9.22 4.88
C MET A 5 7.95 -9.89 3.54
N SER A 6 7.50 -11.14 3.40
CA SER A 6 7.64 -11.88 2.15
C SER A 6 6.60 -11.40 1.12
N PRO A 7 6.86 -11.52 -0.19
CA PRO A 7 5.89 -11.12 -1.23
C PRO A 7 4.51 -11.76 -1.04
N ASN A 8 4.48 -13.00 -0.55
CA ASN A 8 3.26 -13.74 -0.30
C ASN A 8 2.45 -13.20 0.89
N GLU A 9 3.12 -12.70 1.93
CA GLU A 9 2.46 -12.03 3.05
C GLU A 9 1.93 -10.66 2.64
N LEU A 10 2.71 -9.91 1.88
CA LEU A 10 2.28 -8.63 1.31
C LEU A 10 1.05 -8.80 0.43
N LYS A 11 1.03 -9.83 -0.42
CA LYS A 11 -0.12 -10.14 -1.26
C LYS A 11 -1.34 -10.52 -0.42
N SER A 12 -1.17 -11.34 0.61
CA SER A 12 -2.26 -11.73 1.51
C SER A 12 -2.85 -10.53 2.26
N ILE A 13 -1.98 -9.62 2.73
CA ILE A 13 -2.39 -8.37 3.36
C ILE A 13 -3.14 -7.51 2.33
N PHE A 14 -2.54 -7.28 1.16
CA PHE A 14 -3.14 -6.49 0.08
C PHE A 14 -4.55 -7.00 -0.27
N GLU A 15 -4.70 -8.29 -0.58
CA GLU A 15 -5.99 -8.90 -0.94
C GLU A 15 -7.00 -8.80 0.21
N LYS A 16 -6.55 -8.90 1.46
CA LYS A 16 -7.42 -8.75 2.64
C LYS A 16 -8.02 -7.35 2.76
N TYR A 17 -7.27 -6.31 2.37
CA TYR A 17 -7.74 -4.93 2.42
C TYR A 17 -8.48 -4.52 1.13
N ALA A 18 -8.05 -4.97 -0.04
CA ALA A 18 -8.67 -4.72 -1.36
C ALA A 18 -10.00 -5.46 -1.54
N ALA A 19 -10.18 -6.62 -0.89
CA ALA A 19 -11.46 -7.34 -0.92
C ALA A 19 -12.54 -6.71 -0.02
N LYS A 20 -12.30 -5.51 0.55
CA LYS A 20 -13.32 -4.84 1.37
C LYS A 20 -14.38 -4.19 0.50
N GLU A 21 -13.97 -3.37 -0.48
CA GLU A 21 -14.89 -2.60 -1.32
C GLU A 21 -14.29 -2.34 -2.71
N GLY A 22 -15.07 -2.54 -3.78
CA GLY A 22 -14.60 -2.28 -5.14
C GLY A 22 -13.88 -3.47 -5.78
N ASP A 23 -12.72 -3.22 -6.40
CA ASP A 23 -11.95 -4.25 -7.10
C ASP A 23 -11.01 -5.01 -6.13
N PRO A 24 -11.11 -6.34 -6.03
CA PRO A 24 -10.30 -7.12 -5.08
C PRO A 24 -8.80 -7.17 -5.43
N ASN A 25 -8.40 -6.65 -6.60
CA ASN A 25 -7.01 -6.61 -7.06
C ASN A 25 -6.39 -5.21 -6.98
N GLN A 26 -7.15 -4.21 -6.56
CA GLN A 26 -6.67 -2.83 -6.40
C GLN A 26 -7.09 -2.28 -5.04
N LEU A 27 -6.28 -1.38 -4.49
CA LEU A 27 -6.61 -0.68 -3.26
C LEU A 27 -7.14 0.71 -3.60
N SER A 28 -8.37 0.97 -3.19
CA SER A 28 -8.89 2.33 -3.14
C SER A 28 -8.09 3.18 -2.14
N LYS A 29 -8.18 4.51 -2.27
CA LYS A 29 -7.54 5.48 -1.34
C LYS A 29 -7.85 5.18 0.12
N GLU A 30 -9.09 4.77 0.43
CA GLU A 30 -9.51 4.43 1.79
C GLU A 30 -8.97 3.09 2.28
N GLU A 31 -8.88 2.09 1.41
CA GLU A 31 -8.35 0.77 1.75
C GLU A 31 -6.84 0.84 1.99
N LEU A 32 -6.11 1.54 1.09
CA LEU A 32 -4.70 1.83 1.29
C LEU A 32 -4.48 2.58 2.61
N ARG A 33 -5.34 3.54 2.95
CA ARG A 33 -5.28 4.26 4.23
C ARG A 33 -5.35 3.34 5.44
N LEU A 34 -6.25 2.37 5.38
CA LEU A 34 -6.44 1.43 6.47
C LEU A 34 -5.26 0.46 6.57
N LEU A 35 -4.81 -0.06 5.43
CA LEU A 35 -3.67 -0.96 5.32
C LEU A 35 -2.41 -0.30 5.87
N ILE A 36 -2.08 0.91 5.41
CA ILE A 36 -0.89 1.63 5.84
C ILE A 36 -0.96 1.94 7.34
N GLN A 37 -2.10 2.42 7.86
CA GLN A 37 -2.20 2.70 9.30
C GLN A 37 -2.07 1.46 10.18
N THR A 38 -2.54 0.31 9.70
CA THR A 38 -2.58 -0.93 10.50
C THR A 38 -1.28 -1.70 10.41
N GLU A 39 -0.80 -1.93 9.19
CA GLU A 39 0.35 -2.79 8.90
C GLU A 39 1.66 -2.00 8.82
N PHE A 40 1.60 -0.77 8.29
CA PHE A 40 2.79 0.06 8.03
C PHE A 40 2.70 1.48 8.63
N PRO A 41 2.34 1.64 9.92
CA PRO A 41 2.12 2.95 10.52
C PRO A 41 3.36 3.87 10.43
N SER A 42 4.55 3.28 10.30
CA SER A 42 5.81 3.99 10.07
C SER A 42 5.84 4.81 8.77
N LEU A 43 5.08 4.46 7.75
CA LEU A 43 5.02 5.23 6.49
C LEU A 43 4.33 6.58 6.65
N LEU A 44 3.45 6.68 7.65
CA LEU A 44 2.76 7.92 8.01
C LEU A 44 3.46 8.68 9.15
N LYS A 45 4.61 8.19 9.64
CA LYS A 45 5.41 8.89 10.67
C LYS A 45 6.35 9.96 10.09
N GLY A 46 6.38 10.13 8.77
CA GLY A 46 7.17 11.14 8.08
C GLY A 46 6.39 12.43 7.78
N PRO A 47 7.01 13.36 7.04
CA PRO A 47 6.31 14.56 6.53
C PRO A 47 5.27 14.22 5.45
N ASN A 48 5.34 13.02 4.87
CA ASN A 48 4.44 12.59 3.81
C ASN A 48 3.06 12.27 4.36
N THR A 49 2.04 12.85 3.75
CA THR A 49 0.65 12.51 4.05
C THR A 49 0.25 11.25 3.30
N LEU A 50 -0.86 10.62 3.71
CA LEU A 50 -1.45 9.53 2.95
C LEU A 50 -1.70 9.93 1.49
N GLU A 51 -2.15 11.15 1.24
CA GLU A 51 -2.45 11.61 -0.12
C GLU A 51 -1.20 11.72 -0.98
N ASP A 52 -0.09 12.14 -0.39
CA ASP A 52 1.21 12.19 -1.04
C ASP A 52 1.71 10.77 -1.37
N LEU A 53 1.57 9.86 -0.39
CA LEU A 53 1.92 8.45 -0.56
C LEU A 53 1.06 7.78 -1.64
N PHE A 54 -0.25 8.08 -1.66
CA PHE A 54 -1.19 7.58 -2.64
C PHE A 54 -0.81 8.06 -4.04
N LYS A 55 -0.52 9.36 -4.21
CA LYS A 55 -0.05 9.91 -5.49
C LYS A 55 1.31 9.36 -5.92
N GLU A 56 2.19 9.02 -4.97
CA GLU A 56 3.48 8.38 -5.31
C GLU A 56 3.28 6.93 -5.79
N LEU A 57 2.23 6.27 -5.30
CA LEU A 57 1.85 4.90 -5.63
C LEU A 57 1.07 4.79 -6.94
N ASP A 58 -0.02 5.55 -7.08
CA ASP A 58 -0.93 5.64 -8.23
C ASP A 58 -0.22 6.32 -9.41
N LYS A 59 0.64 5.56 -10.10
CA LYS A 59 1.48 6.06 -11.19
C LYS A 59 0.76 6.04 -12.52
N ASN A 60 -0.15 5.10 -12.69
CA ASN A 60 -1.06 5.04 -13.84
C ASN A 60 -2.16 6.11 -13.75
N GLY A 61 -2.45 6.65 -12.56
CA GLY A 61 -3.41 7.72 -12.35
C GLY A 61 -4.86 7.25 -12.50
N ASP A 62 -5.14 5.98 -12.22
CA ASP A 62 -6.51 5.44 -12.27
C ASP A 62 -7.28 5.72 -10.98
N GLY A 63 -6.61 6.24 -9.95
CA GLY A 63 -7.23 6.54 -8.66
C GLY A 63 -7.35 5.32 -7.76
N GLU A 64 -6.67 4.23 -8.10
CA GLU A 64 -6.55 3.01 -7.33
C GLU A 64 -5.08 2.58 -7.30
N VAL A 65 -4.69 1.71 -6.36
CA VAL A 65 -3.30 1.23 -6.25
C VAL A 65 -3.25 -0.26 -6.51
N SER A 66 -2.62 -0.64 -7.60
CA SER A 66 -2.40 -2.05 -7.94
C SER A 66 -1.35 -2.71 -7.04
N PHE A 67 -1.37 -4.05 -6.97
CA PHE A 67 -0.38 -4.80 -6.19
C PHE A 67 1.06 -4.50 -6.64
N GLU A 68 1.28 -4.29 -7.94
CA GLU A 68 2.60 -3.95 -8.50
C GLU A 68 3.10 -2.59 -8.01
N GLU A 69 2.22 -1.58 -7.99
CA GLU A 69 2.53 -0.24 -7.47
C GLU A 69 2.84 -0.27 -5.97
N PHE A 70 2.00 -0.98 -5.20
CA PHE A 70 2.21 -1.19 -3.78
C PHE A 70 3.55 -1.87 -3.48
N GLN A 71 3.86 -2.95 -4.20
CA GLN A 71 5.13 -3.66 -4.05
C GLN A 71 6.33 -2.76 -4.41
N GLY A 72 6.18 -1.90 -5.42
CA GLY A 72 7.20 -0.93 -5.82
C GLY A 72 7.62 0.02 -4.69
N LEU A 73 6.65 0.53 -3.92
CA LEU A 73 6.93 1.39 -2.76
C LEU A 73 7.67 0.62 -1.66
N LEU A 74 7.22 -0.59 -1.31
CA LEU A 74 7.85 -1.40 -0.28
C LEU A 74 9.28 -1.79 -0.65
N ASN A 75 9.52 -2.07 -1.92
CA ASN A 75 10.86 -2.33 -2.43
C ASN A 75 11.77 -1.09 -2.30
N LYS A 76 11.23 0.11 -2.55
CA LYS A 76 11.93 1.39 -2.38
C LYS A 76 12.28 1.69 -0.92
N LEU A 77 11.45 1.25 0.03
CA LEU A 77 11.66 1.40 1.47
C LEU A 77 12.62 0.37 2.08
N SER A 78 12.79 -0.78 1.44
CA SER A 78 13.69 -1.85 1.88
C SER A 78 15.14 -1.68 1.40
N GLN A 79 15.45 -0.63 0.63
CA GLN A 79 16.79 -0.34 0.11
C GLN A 79 17.64 0.51 1.05
#